data_AF-A0A939K6X2-F1
#
_entry.id   AF-A0A939K6X2-F1
#
_cell.length_a   1.000
_cell.length_b   1.000
_cell.length_c   1.000
_cell.angle_alpha   90.00
_cell.angle_beta   90.00
_cell.angle_gamma   90.00
#
_symmetry.space_group_name_H-M   'P 1'
#
loop_
_entity.id
_entity.type
_entity.pdbx_description
1 polymer ?
#
loop_
_entity_poly.entity_id
_entity_poly.type
_entity_poly.pdbx_seq_one_letter_code
_entity_poly.pdbx_strand_id
1 'polypeptide(L)' 'MNPNILNELETEINDGIGTFDELDSVCSQLINIIHQQNELAVKANELFERLRPDWSSVPFQAWVIGEV' A
#
# COMPACT_ATOMS: atom_id res chain seq x y z
N MET A 1 2.35 -17.60 7.14
CA MET A 1 2.41 -16.37 6.34
C MET A 1 2.51 -16.78 4.88
N ASN A 2 1.67 -16.24 4.00
CA ASN A 2 1.71 -16.60 2.57
C ASN A 2 2.96 -15.96 1.94
N PRO A 3 3.92 -16.74 1.41
CA PRO A 3 5.15 -16.16 0.84
C PRO A 3 4.88 -15.27 -0.39
N ASN A 4 3.71 -15.40 -1.02
CA ASN A 4 3.33 -14.61 -2.20
C ASN A 4 2.60 -13.30 -1.87
N ILE A 5 2.33 -13.02 -0.59
CA ILE A 5 1.54 -11.85 -0.17
C ILE A 5 2.13 -10.53 -0.73
N LEU A 6 3.45 -10.40 -0.79
CA LEU A 6 4.08 -9.19 -1.33
C LEU A 6 3.94 -9.05 -2.84
N ASN A 7 3.86 -10.16 -3.57
CA ASN A 7 3.65 -10.11 -5.02
C ASN A 7 2.20 -9.74 -5.33
N GLU A 8 1.25 -10.25 -4.54
CA GLU A 8 -0.17 -9.87 -4.63
C GLU A 8 -0.35 -8.37 -4.35
N LEU A 9 0.22 -7.87 -3.25
CA LEU A 9 0.19 -6.45 -2.89
C LEU A 9 0.89 -5.57 -3.95
N GLU A 10 2.00 -6.02 -4.51
CA GLU A 10 2.70 -5.30 -5.58
C GLU A 10 1.86 -5.23 -6.86
N THR A 11 1.17 -6.31 -7.23
CA THR A 11 0.23 -6.31 -8.36
C THR A 11 -0.92 -5.34 -8.10
N GLU A 12 -1.53 -5.36 -6.91
CA GLU A 12 -2.63 -4.46 -6.54
C GLU A 12 -2.22 -2.98 -6.62
N ILE A 13 -1.02 -2.64 -6.14
CA ILE A 13 -0.45 -1.29 -6.26
C ILE A 13 -0.26 -0.90 -7.74
N ASN A 14 0.22 -1.81 -8.58
CA ASN A 14 0.46 -1.53 -9.99
C ASN A 14 -0.83 -1.47 -10.83
N ASP A 15 -1.86 -2.24 -10.48
CA ASP A 15 -3.17 -2.21 -11.12
C ASP A 15 -3.93 -0.91 -10.78
N GLY A 16 -3.52 -0.25 -9.69
CA GLY A 16 -4.06 1.01 -9.22
C GLY A 16 -5.10 0.80 -8.14
N ILE A 17 -5.06 1.67 -7.13
CA ILE A 17 -5.95 1.61 -5.98
C ILE A 17 -7.18 2.47 -6.28
N GLY A 18 -8.36 1.86 -6.36
CA GLY A 18 -9.61 2.51 -6.76
C GLY A 18 -10.41 3.07 -5.60
N THR A 19 -10.28 2.48 -4.40
CA THR A 19 -11.03 2.88 -3.20
C THR A 19 -10.13 3.09 -1.97
N PHE A 20 -10.60 3.90 -1.01
CA PHE A 20 -9.89 4.11 0.24
C PHE A 20 -9.76 2.82 1.04
N ASP A 21 -10.77 1.95 0.98
CA ASP A 21 -10.75 0.65 1.67
C ASP A 21 -9.67 -0.28 1.09
N GLU A 22 -9.46 -0.28 -0.23
CA GLU A 22 -8.35 -1.00 -0.88
C GLU A 22 -7.00 -0.43 -0.41
N LEU A 23 -6.86 0.90 -0.36
CA LEU A 23 -5.65 1.53 0.16
C LEU A 23 -5.37 1.13 1.61
N ASP A 24 -6.37 1.24 2.49
CA ASP A 24 -6.24 0.93 3.91
C ASP A 24 -5.88 -0.54 4.12
N SER A 25 -6.49 -1.44 3.34
CA SER A 25 -6.17 -2.87 3.33
C SER A 25 -4.71 -3.12 2.94
N VAL A 26 -4.25 -2.56 1.80
CA VAL A 26 -2.87 -2.72 1.32
C VAL A 26 -1.88 -2.16 2.35
N CYS A 27 -2.12 -0.96 2.86
CA CYS A 27 -1.27 -0.32 3.87
C CYS A 27 -1.20 -1.14 5.16
N SER A 28 -2.33 -1.60 5.67
CA SER A 28 -2.41 -2.40 6.89
C SER A 28 -1.65 -3.72 6.75
N GLN A 29 -1.75 -4.36 5.59
CA GLN A 29 -1.01 -5.59 5.30
C GLN A 29 0.50 -5.33 5.22
N LEU A 30 0.94 -4.30 4.51
CA LEU A 30 2.35 -3.91 4.43
C LEU A 30 2.92 -3.60 5.82
N ILE A 31 2.22 -2.80 6.63
CA ILE A 31 2.64 -2.46 8.00
C ILE A 31 2.76 -3.71 8.86
N ASN A 32 1.81 -4.64 8.78
CA ASN A 32 1.86 -5.89 9.51
C ASN A 32 3.11 -6.72 9.13
N ILE A 33 3.45 -6.77 7.84
CA ILE A 33 4.66 -7.45 7.35
C ILE A 33 5.93 -6.75 7.87
N ILE A 34 5.98 -5.42 7.80
CA ILE A 34 7.10 -4.61 8.30
C ILE A 34 7.31 -4.85 9.80
N HIS A 35 6.24 -4.86 10.60
CA HIS A 35 6.30 -5.10 12.04
C HIS A 35 6.78 -6.50 12.42
N GLN A 36 6.58 -7.50 11.56
CA GLN A 36 7.11 -8.84 11.79
C GLN A 36 8.64 -8.93 11.64
N GLN A 37 9.31 -7.87 11.15
CA GLN A 37 10.77 -7.75 11.06
C GLN A 37 11.44 -8.98 10.41
N ASN A 38 10.77 -9.57 9.43
CA ASN A 38 11.27 -10.71 8.67
C ASN A 38 12.01 -10.24 7.39
N GLU A 39 12.50 -11.19 6.60
CA GLU A 39 13.17 -10.91 5.31
C GLU A 39 12.27 -10.17 4.30
N LEU A 40 10.94 -10.25 4.48
CA LEU A 40 9.94 -9.59 3.65
C LEU A 40 9.73 -8.12 4.06
N ALA A 41 10.16 -7.72 5.26
CA ALA A 41 9.97 -6.37 5.78
C ALA A 41 10.63 -5.30 4.91
N VAL A 42 11.79 -5.59 4.32
CA VAL A 42 12.49 -4.65 3.42
C VAL A 42 11.64 -4.36 2.18
N LYS A 43 11.21 -5.41 1.48
CA LYS A 43 10.37 -5.27 0.28
C LYS A 43 9.00 -4.65 0.62
N ALA A 44 8.41 -4.99 1.76
CA ALA A 44 7.17 -4.36 2.23
C ALA A 44 7.34 -2.85 2.44
N ASN A 45 8.47 -2.43 3.02
CA ASN A 45 8.77 -1.02 3.25
C ASN A 45 9.01 -0.26 1.94
N GLU A 46 9.66 -0.90 0.95
CA GLU A 46 9.81 -0.32 -0.39
C GLU A 46 8.48 -0.09 -1.10
N LEU A 47 7.54 -1.05 -1.01
CA LEU A 47 6.18 -0.90 -1.56
C LEU A 47 5.41 0.22 -0.85
N PHE A 48 5.54 0.32 0.48
CA PHE A 48 4.91 1.37 1.27
C PHE A 48 5.45 2.76 0.89
N GLU A 49 6.77 2.91 0.73
CA GLU A 49 7.38 4.16 0.29
C GLU A 49 7.06 4.51 -1.18
N ARG A 50 6.71 3.54 -2.04
CA ARG A 50 6.19 3.84 -3.40
C ARG A 50 4.80 4.47 -3.37
N LEU A 51 3.95 4.10 -2.41
CA LEU A 51 2.61 4.66 -2.25
C LEU A 51 2.63 6.07 -1.62
N ARG A 52 3.59 6.33 -0.75
CA ARG A 52 3.66 7.55 0.06
C ARG A 52 3.68 8.87 -0.75
N PRO A 53 4.41 9.01 -1.87
CA PRO A 53 4.38 10.21 -2.70
C PRO A 53 2.97 10.55 -3.20
N ASP A 54 2.19 9.55 -3.61
CA ASP A 54 0.82 9.75 -4.09
C ASP A 54 -0.07 10.31 -2.99
N TRP A 55 0.17 9.97 -1.72
CA TRP A 55 -0.62 10.50 -0.62
C TRP A 55 -0.50 12.01 -0.46
N SER A 56 0.66 12.58 -0.78
CA SER A 56 0.89 14.02 -0.72
C SER A 56 0.34 14.77 -1.93
N SER A 57 -0.15 14.05 -2.94
CA SER A 57 -0.68 14.65 -4.16
C SER A 57 -2.07 15.24 -3.93
N VAL A 58 -2.33 16.41 -4.54
CA VAL A 58 -3.65 17.07 -4.49
C VAL A 58 -4.77 16.16 -5.02
N PRO A 59 -4.61 15.41 -6.13
CA PRO A 59 -5.64 14.49 -6.61
C PRO A 59 -6.00 13.41 -5.59
N PHE A 60 -5.00 12.84 -4.91
CA PHE A 60 -5.24 11.85 -3.87
C PHE A 60 -5.95 12.47 -2.66
N GLN A 61 -5.50 13.63 -2.18
CA GLN A 61 -6.13 14.31 -1.06
C GLN A 61 -7.60 14.65 -1.34
N ALA A 62 -7.92 15.10 -2.56
CA ALA A 62 -9.29 15.35 -3.02
C ALA A 62 -10.13 14.05 -3.05
N TRP A 63 -9.55 12.94 -3.53
CA TRP A 63 -10.20 11.64 -3.56
C TRP A 63 -10.50 11.10 -2.16
N VAL A 64 -9.58 11.25 -1.19
CA VAL A 64 -9.79 10.83 0.21
C VAL A 64 -10.96 11.55 0.87
N ILE A 65 -11.14 12.84 0.60
CA ILE A 65 -12.23 13.64 1.21
C ILE A 65 -13.53 13.58 0.39
N GLY A 66 -13.58 12.79 -0.69
CA GLY A 66 -14.78 12.61 -1.51
C GLY A 66 -15.14 13.84 -2.36
N GLU A 67 -14.17 14.68 -2.70
CA GLU A 67 -14.36 15.86 -3.57
C GLU A 67 -14.21 15.53 -5.08
N VAL A 68 -14.15 14.24 -5.45
CA VAL A 68 -13.95 13.74 -6.83
C VAL A 68 -15.08 12.80 -7.25
#